data_AF-A0A0K1E9X6-F1
#
_entry.id   AF-A0A0K1E9X6-F1
#
_cell.length_a   1.000
_cell.length_b   1.000
_cell.length_c   1.000
_cell.angle_alpha   90.00
_cell.angle_beta   90.00
_cell.angle_gamma   90.00
#
_symmetry.space_group_name_H-M   'P 1'
#
loop_
_entity.id
_entity.type
_entity.pdbx_description
1 polymer ?
#
loop_
_entity_poly.entity_id
_entity_poly.type
_entity_poly.pdbx_seq_one_letter_code
_entity_poly.pdbx_strand_id
1 'polypeptide(L)'
;MVHRAVLTMVLVTAGGCGLLSGLSDYERLRGDAPSTPSGGSGGSGGDATTTGGGQGGTAGQGGTNLEVGEPCGTASQCQSGFCVDGVCCDTACNATCQACSATAKGAGEDGTCGNAADNQDPHNDCESEDQTTCGRDGTCDGAGSCRLYPTGSSCGETAGCDSGVQTSPDQCDGAGTCLIGGTESCGSYACDPTGMSCLSSCTTIADCATGFYCNAQNECVAQKTGINQACTAGLEGECASGYCVDGYCCNDACDGECRACSTAKKGTGSNGTCGNVAINTDPDAECNGFTCSGGACRTTCSGSTQCVVNYTCTSNACVPN
;
A
#
# COMPACT_ATOMS: atom_id res chain seq x y z
N MET A 1 25.40 -16.56 -38.53
CA MET A 1 25.86 -15.17 -38.39
C MET A 1 25.73 -14.80 -36.93
N VAL A 2 26.86 -14.69 -36.25
CA VAL A 2 26.98 -14.54 -34.79
C VAL A 2 26.89 -13.06 -34.46
N HIS A 3 25.80 -12.60 -33.83
CA HIS A 3 25.69 -11.22 -33.35
C HIS A 3 26.31 -11.11 -31.96
N ARG A 4 27.47 -10.46 -31.91
CA ARG A 4 28.21 -10.12 -30.69
C ARG A 4 27.48 -8.99 -29.96
N ALA A 5 27.08 -9.25 -28.72
CA ALA A 5 26.65 -8.22 -27.78
C ALA A 5 27.87 -7.45 -27.28
N VAL A 6 27.87 -6.12 -27.47
CA VAL A 6 28.87 -5.20 -26.92
C VAL A 6 28.36 -4.75 -25.56
N LEU A 7 29.03 -5.23 -24.50
CA LEU A 7 28.80 -4.85 -23.11
C LEU A 7 29.62 -3.60 -22.80
N THR A 8 28.96 -2.44 -22.69
CA THR A 8 29.62 -1.18 -22.30
C THR A 8 29.53 -1.02 -20.78
N MET A 9 30.66 -1.25 -20.11
CA MET A 9 30.85 -1.15 -18.67
C MET A 9 31.15 0.32 -18.32
N VAL A 10 30.23 1.02 -17.64
CA VAL A 10 30.47 2.38 -17.13
C VAL A 10 31.03 2.27 -15.71
N LEU A 11 32.33 2.56 -15.57
CA LEU A 11 32.98 2.81 -14.28
C LEU A 11 32.54 4.18 -13.75
N VAL A 12 31.88 4.21 -12.58
CA VAL A 12 31.75 5.42 -11.77
C VAL A 12 32.79 5.37 -10.67
N THR A 13 33.75 6.28 -10.75
CA THR A 13 34.83 6.48 -9.79
C THR A 13 34.30 7.09 -8.50
N ALA A 14 34.54 6.41 -7.38
CA ALA A 14 34.43 6.97 -6.04
C ALA A 14 35.55 7.99 -5.80
N GLY A 15 35.19 9.19 -5.32
CA GLY A 15 36.15 10.21 -4.90
C GLY A 15 35.48 11.21 -3.98
N GLY A 16 35.97 11.30 -2.73
CA GLY A 16 35.62 12.40 -1.83
C GLY A 16 35.54 12.05 -0.34
N CYS A 17 36.65 11.59 0.24
CA CYS A 17 36.87 11.57 1.68
C CYS A 17 37.47 12.94 2.09
N GLY A 18 36.92 13.59 3.13
CA GLY A 18 37.48 14.87 3.61
C GLY A 18 36.73 15.52 4.78
N LEU A 19 37.07 15.09 5.99
CA LEU A 19 37.35 15.89 7.19
C LEU A 19 36.30 16.87 7.74
N LEU A 20 35.72 16.51 8.90
CA LEU A 20 35.62 17.43 10.05
C LEU A 20 35.96 16.65 11.34
N SER A 21 36.99 17.14 12.01
CA SER A 21 37.56 16.66 13.27
C SER A 21 37.39 17.73 14.35
N GLY A 22 37.09 17.30 15.59
CA GLY A 22 37.06 18.10 16.82
C GLY A 22 35.63 18.37 17.29
N LEU A 23 35.19 17.95 18.49
CA LEU A 23 35.83 18.14 19.79
C LEU A 23 35.55 16.96 20.74
N SER A 24 36.59 16.59 21.48
CA SER A 24 36.53 15.81 22.72
C SER A 24 35.94 16.65 23.85
N ASP A 25 35.19 16.00 24.75
CA ASP A 25 35.16 16.13 26.23
C ASP A 25 33.95 15.30 26.70
N TYR A 26 34.09 14.02 27.05
CA TYR A 26 34.47 13.51 28.37
C TYR A 26 33.75 14.22 29.54
N GLU A 27 32.55 13.74 29.91
CA GLU A 27 32.17 13.67 31.32
C GLU A 27 31.20 12.51 31.57
N ARG A 28 31.59 11.67 32.54
CA ARG A 28 30.82 10.53 33.06
C ARG A 28 29.81 11.05 34.07
N LEU A 29 28.52 10.84 33.82
CA LEU A 29 27.52 10.87 34.88
C LEU A 29 27.08 9.44 35.21
N ARG A 30 27.62 8.95 36.33
CA ARG A 30 26.97 7.94 37.17
C ARG A 30 25.90 8.67 37.99
N GLY A 31 24.71 8.08 38.07
CA GLY A 31 23.72 8.33 39.11
C GLY A 31 22.93 7.03 39.25
N ASP A 32 23.35 6.13 40.12
CA ASP A 32 23.04 6.06 41.55
C ASP A 32 21.54 5.80 41.81
N ALA A 33 21.27 4.52 42.05
CA ALA A 33 20.04 3.99 42.59
C ALA A 33 19.84 4.49 44.04
N PRO A 34 18.62 4.83 44.47
CA PRO A 34 18.34 5.03 45.88
C PRO A 34 18.13 3.66 46.55
N SER A 35 19.17 3.20 47.22
CA SER A 35 19.03 2.30 48.37
C SER A 35 18.60 3.12 49.59
N THR A 36 17.50 2.74 50.25
CA THR A 36 17.18 3.20 51.61
C THR A 36 16.92 2.03 52.55
N PRO A 37 17.20 2.21 53.86
CA PRO A 37 17.71 1.16 54.71
C PRO A 37 16.68 0.54 55.66
N SER A 38 17.02 -0.67 56.09
CA SER A 38 16.48 -1.33 57.27
C SER A 38 16.61 -0.47 58.54
N GLY A 39 15.51 -0.35 59.27
CA GLY A 39 15.46 0.19 60.64
C GLY A 39 14.24 -0.38 61.36
N GLY A 40 14.47 -1.26 62.34
CA GLY A 40 13.43 -1.92 63.12
C GLY A 40 13.17 -1.30 64.49
N SER A 41 12.12 -1.85 65.13
CA SER A 41 11.79 -1.89 66.57
C SER A 41 10.82 -0.83 67.13
N GLY A 42 9.81 -1.33 67.86
CA GLY A 42 9.03 -0.58 68.86
C GLY A 42 7.54 -0.90 68.82
N GLY A 43 7.07 -1.77 69.73
CA GLY A 43 5.70 -2.30 69.73
C GLY A 43 4.69 -1.61 70.64
N SER A 44 3.58 -2.34 70.84
CA SER A 44 2.57 -2.31 71.92
C SER A 44 1.20 -1.70 71.59
N GLY A 45 0.17 -2.56 71.70
CA GLY A 45 -1.00 -2.26 72.54
C GLY A 45 -2.38 -2.25 71.88
N GLY A 46 -3.18 -3.29 72.17
CA GLY A 46 -4.67 -3.31 72.23
C GLY A 46 -5.40 -3.08 70.91
N ASP A 47 -6.58 -3.63 70.63
CA ASP A 47 -7.63 -4.15 71.47
C ASP A 47 -8.45 -5.16 70.64
N ALA A 48 -9.04 -6.11 71.36
CA ALA A 48 -9.83 -7.22 70.88
C ALA A 48 -11.27 -6.79 70.58
N THR A 49 -12.11 -7.80 70.28
CA THR A 49 -13.59 -7.78 70.22
C THR A 49 -14.09 -7.40 68.81
N THR A 50 -14.84 -8.21 68.03
CA THR A 50 -15.79 -9.26 68.43
C THR A 50 -16.20 -10.14 67.22
N THR A 51 -16.15 -11.46 67.43
CA THR A 51 -17.14 -12.52 67.12
C THR A 51 -17.56 -12.92 65.69
N GLY A 52 -17.33 -14.22 65.45
CA GLY A 52 -18.08 -15.13 64.58
C GLY A 52 -17.13 -16.11 63.88
N GLY A 53 -16.79 -17.31 64.36
CA GLY A 53 -17.61 -18.28 65.07
C GLY A 53 -17.93 -19.45 64.13
N GLY A 54 -16.95 -20.33 63.88
CA GLY A 54 -17.10 -21.54 63.07
C GLY A 54 -15.85 -22.42 63.20
N GLN A 55 -15.80 -23.20 64.27
CA GLN A 55 -14.70 -24.10 64.63
C GLN A 55 -14.69 -25.35 63.74
N GLY A 56 -13.49 -25.91 63.53
CA GLY A 56 -13.33 -27.36 63.51
C GLY A 56 -12.50 -27.94 62.37
N GLY A 57 -11.18 -27.71 62.39
CA GLY A 57 -10.25 -28.45 61.53
C GLY A 57 -8.81 -28.26 62.02
N THR A 58 -8.32 -29.25 62.75
CA THR A 58 -6.99 -29.31 63.36
C THR A 58 -5.85 -29.11 62.36
N ALA A 59 -4.77 -28.46 62.80
CA ALA A 59 -3.44 -28.63 62.23
C ALA A 59 -3.08 -30.13 62.24
N GLY A 60 -3.29 -30.78 61.10
CA GLY A 60 -3.03 -32.18 60.82
C GLY A 60 -2.38 -32.27 59.45
N GLN A 61 -1.50 -33.25 59.29
CA GLN A 61 -0.73 -33.54 58.08
C GLN A 61 -1.55 -33.32 56.79
N GLY A 62 -1.00 -32.51 55.88
CA GLY A 62 -1.64 -32.13 54.62
C GLY A 62 -1.79 -33.31 53.67
N GLY A 63 -2.93 -33.98 53.75
CA GLY A 63 -3.31 -35.07 52.86
C GLY A 63 -4.83 -35.21 52.78
N THR A 64 -5.49 -34.30 52.07
CA THR A 64 -6.64 -34.75 51.28
C THR A 64 -6.03 -35.54 50.15
N ASN A 65 -6.36 -36.83 50.03
CA ASN A 65 -5.78 -37.70 49.02
C ASN A 65 -6.69 -37.66 47.78
N LEU A 66 -6.80 -36.49 47.14
CA LEU A 66 -7.73 -36.24 46.04
C LEU A 66 -7.39 -37.12 44.85
N GLU A 67 -8.43 -37.60 44.17
CA GLU A 67 -8.31 -38.43 42.98
C GLU A 67 -8.02 -37.58 41.73
N VAL A 68 -7.58 -38.24 40.66
CA VAL A 68 -7.35 -37.58 39.37
C VAL A 68 -8.64 -36.92 38.87
N GLY A 69 -8.54 -35.67 38.43
CA GLY A 69 -9.67 -34.86 37.93
C GLY A 69 -10.38 -34.03 38.99
N GLU A 70 -10.06 -34.19 40.28
CA GLU A 70 -10.61 -33.34 41.34
C GLU A 70 -9.90 -31.96 41.42
N PRO A 71 -10.60 -30.88 41.82
CA PRO A 71 -10.00 -29.57 41.96
C PRO A 71 -9.01 -29.51 43.13
N CYS A 72 -7.86 -28.90 42.91
CA CYS A 72 -6.77 -28.77 43.90
C CYS A 72 -6.20 -27.35 43.93
N GLY A 73 -5.62 -26.98 45.06
CA GLY A 73 -4.84 -25.76 45.25
C GLY A 73 -3.34 -26.00 45.39
N THR A 74 -2.90 -27.20 45.80
CA THR A 74 -1.47 -27.57 45.91
C THR A 74 -1.21 -29.01 45.51
N ALA A 75 0.00 -29.30 45.04
CA ALA A 75 0.45 -30.64 44.62
C ALA A 75 0.29 -31.72 45.71
N SER A 76 0.45 -31.36 46.98
CA SER A 76 0.31 -32.27 48.12
C SER A 76 -1.11 -32.77 48.36
N GLN A 77 -2.12 -32.17 47.72
CA GLN A 77 -3.52 -32.57 47.85
C GLN A 77 -3.90 -33.69 46.86
N CYS A 78 -3.04 -34.03 45.90
CA CYS A 78 -3.36 -35.03 44.88
C CYS A 78 -2.66 -36.35 45.19
N GLN A 79 -3.35 -37.48 45.00
CA GLN A 79 -2.74 -38.82 45.11
C GLN A 79 -1.52 -38.99 44.21
N SER A 80 -1.57 -38.39 43.03
CA SER A 80 -0.50 -38.38 42.04
C SER A 80 0.68 -37.48 42.44
N GLY A 81 0.47 -36.53 43.36
CA GLY A 81 1.43 -35.48 43.70
C GLY A 81 1.50 -34.35 42.67
N PHE A 82 0.58 -34.28 41.70
CA PHE A 82 0.57 -33.25 40.65
C PHE A 82 -0.74 -32.46 40.68
N CYS A 83 -0.64 -31.15 40.94
CA CYS A 83 -1.73 -30.21 40.85
C CYS A 83 -1.39 -29.18 39.78
N VAL A 84 -2.00 -29.29 38.61
CA VAL A 84 -1.75 -28.43 37.44
C VAL A 84 -3.11 -27.94 36.93
N ASP A 85 -3.20 -26.70 36.47
CA ASP A 85 -4.48 -26.05 36.10
C ASP A 85 -5.55 -26.05 37.21
N GLY A 86 -5.13 -26.17 38.48
CA GLY A 86 -6.05 -26.31 39.60
C GLY A 86 -6.82 -27.63 39.63
N VAL A 87 -6.36 -28.67 38.93
CA VAL A 87 -6.91 -30.03 38.95
C VAL A 87 -5.82 -31.06 39.26
N CYS A 88 -6.19 -32.15 39.91
CA CYS A 88 -5.26 -33.25 40.21
C CYS A 88 -4.98 -34.07 38.96
N CYS A 89 -3.71 -34.10 38.55
CA CYS A 89 -3.28 -34.65 37.26
C CYS A 89 -2.67 -36.04 37.41
N ASP A 90 -2.85 -36.90 36.42
CA ASP A 90 -2.25 -38.24 36.37
C ASP A 90 -0.72 -38.19 36.28
N THR A 91 -0.17 -37.14 35.65
CA THR A 91 1.26 -36.84 35.59
C THR A 91 1.54 -35.34 35.80
N ALA A 92 2.81 -34.93 35.71
CA ALA A 92 3.22 -33.54 35.96
C ALA A 92 2.82 -32.54 34.85
N CYS A 93 2.33 -33.02 33.70
CA CYS A 93 2.04 -32.21 32.49
C CYS A 93 3.17 -31.22 32.14
N ASN A 94 4.43 -31.66 32.15
CA ASN A 94 5.59 -30.77 32.01
C ASN A 94 6.27 -30.82 30.63
N ALA A 95 5.73 -31.57 29.67
CA ALA A 95 6.17 -31.44 28.30
C ALA A 95 5.61 -30.14 27.71
N THR A 96 6.30 -29.57 26.73
CA THR A 96 5.87 -28.35 26.04
C THR A 96 4.42 -28.46 25.59
N CYS A 97 3.64 -27.42 25.88
CA CYS A 97 2.24 -27.35 25.50
C CYS A 97 1.40 -28.49 26.04
N GLN A 98 1.66 -28.93 27.28
CA GLN A 98 0.77 -29.83 27.99
C GLN A 98 -0.09 -29.09 28.99
N ALA A 99 -1.32 -29.56 29.13
CA ALA A 99 -2.28 -29.07 30.08
C ALA A 99 -3.04 -30.23 30.71
N CYS A 100 -3.69 -29.96 31.83
CA CYS A 100 -4.39 -30.95 32.64
C CYS A 100 -5.89 -30.71 32.69
N SER A 101 -6.31 -29.45 32.75
CA SER A 101 -7.73 -29.13 32.72
C SER A 101 -8.30 -29.30 31.31
N ALA A 102 -9.53 -29.78 31.21
CA ALA A 102 -10.29 -29.88 29.98
C ALA A 102 -10.41 -28.51 29.28
N THR A 103 -10.47 -27.42 30.06
CA THR A 103 -10.50 -26.05 29.52
C THR A 103 -9.18 -25.69 28.84
N ALA A 104 -8.04 -25.92 29.50
CA ALA A 104 -6.73 -25.59 28.95
C ALA A 104 -6.34 -26.48 27.76
N LYS A 105 -6.79 -27.74 27.73
CA LYS A 105 -6.66 -28.65 26.58
C LYS A 105 -7.65 -28.38 25.45
N GLY A 106 -8.77 -27.71 25.75
CA GLY A 106 -9.92 -27.56 24.84
C GLY A 106 -10.72 -28.84 24.57
N ALA A 107 -10.27 -29.99 25.08
CA ALA A 107 -10.91 -31.29 24.95
C ALA A 107 -10.48 -32.29 26.05
N GLY A 108 -11.21 -33.39 26.18
CA GLY A 108 -10.95 -34.46 27.15
C GLY A 108 -11.49 -34.16 28.55
N GLU A 109 -11.19 -35.04 29.50
CA GLU A 109 -11.60 -34.92 30.90
C GLU A 109 -10.51 -34.24 31.74
N ASP A 110 -10.90 -33.57 32.82
CA ASP A 110 -9.94 -33.03 33.79
C ASP A 110 -9.06 -34.14 34.39
N GLY A 111 -7.79 -33.83 34.65
CA GLY A 111 -6.88 -34.71 35.36
C GLY A 111 -6.05 -35.65 34.48
N THR A 112 -6.39 -35.85 33.21
CA THR A 112 -5.49 -36.57 32.28
C THR A 112 -4.64 -35.56 31.51
N CYS A 113 -3.31 -35.60 31.62
CA CYS A 113 -2.46 -34.70 30.84
C CYS A 113 -2.65 -34.90 29.33
N GLY A 114 -2.72 -33.81 28.59
CA GLY A 114 -2.84 -33.81 27.13
C GLY A 114 -2.34 -32.49 26.55
N ASN A 115 -2.33 -32.37 25.23
CA ASN A 115 -1.89 -31.13 24.59
C ASN A 115 -2.82 -29.97 24.94
N ALA A 116 -2.24 -28.81 25.22
CA ALA A 116 -2.96 -27.55 25.33
C ALA A 116 -3.70 -27.24 24.02
N ALA A 117 -4.81 -26.50 24.12
CA ALA A 117 -5.59 -26.12 22.95
C ALA A 117 -4.76 -25.27 21.97
N ASP A 118 -5.09 -25.40 20.67
CA ASP A 118 -4.51 -24.54 19.64
C ASP A 118 -4.73 -23.05 19.96
N ASN A 119 -3.71 -22.25 19.68
CA ASN A 119 -3.70 -20.80 19.91
C ASN A 119 -3.91 -20.40 21.39
N GLN A 120 -3.50 -21.26 22.32
CA GLN A 120 -3.44 -20.98 23.76
C GLN A 120 -2.03 -21.26 24.30
N ASP A 121 -1.67 -20.62 25.41
CA ASP A 121 -0.46 -20.95 26.17
C ASP A 121 -0.74 -20.83 27.68
N PRO A 122 -1.42 -21.82 28.28
CA PRO A 122 -1.86 -21.75 29.66
C PRO A 122 -0.69 -21.74 30.67
N HIS A 123 0.46 -22.30 30.29
CA HIS A 123 1.62 -22.46 31.18
C HIS A 123 2.82 -21.58 30.79
N ASN A 124 2.67 -20.74 29.77
CA ASN A 124 3.75 -19.89 29.25
C ASN A 124 4.95 -20.75 28.77
N ASP A 125 4.64 -21.85 28.06
CA ASP A 125 5.59 -22.79 27.49
C ASP A 125 6.22 -22.25 26.19
N CYS A 126 5.53 -21.33 25.51
CA CYS A 126 5.90 -20.84 24.19
C CYS A 126 6.32 -19.38 24.24
N GLU A 127 7.63 -19.15 24.10
CA GLU A 127 8.16 -17.82 23.88
C GLU A 127 7.80 -17.33 22.47
N SER A 128 7.22 -16.12 22.40
CA SER A 128 6.91 -15.43 21.15
C SER A 128 8.19 -14.85 20.53
N GLU A 129 8.37 -15.08 19.24
CA GLU A 129 9.45 -14.51 18.44
C GLU A 129 8.92 -13.31 17.63
N ASP A 130 9.83 -12.51 17.09
CA ASP A 130 9.42 -11.38 16.26
C ASP A 130 8.69 -11.87 14.99
N GLN A 131 7.52 -11.31 14.69
CA GLN A 131 6.70 -11.70 13.54
C GLN A 131 7.45 -11.64 12.20
N THR A 132 8.44 -10.76 12.07
CA THR A 132 9.29 -10.65 10.87
C THR A 132 10.13 -11.91 10.60
N THR A 133 10.31 -12.75 11.61
CA THR A 133 11.03 -14.03 11.48
C THR A 133 10.14 -15.18 11.04
N CYS A 134 8.80 -15.01 11.04
CA CYS A 134 7.83 -16.09 10.86
C CYS A 134 8.01 -17.28 11.81
N GLY A 135 8.72 -17.06 12.92
CA GLY A 135 9.00 -18.05 13.94
C GLY A 135 7.80 -18.35 14.83
N ARG A 136 8.04 -18.60 16.11
CA ARG A 136 6.98 -18.94 17.06
C ARG A 136 6.12 -17.73 17.40
N ASP A 137 4.80 -17.90 17.42
CA ASP A 137 3.89 -16.78 17.75
C ASP A 137 3.63 -16.64 19.26
N GLY A 138 4.14 -17.56 20.07
CA GLY A 138 3.98 -17.60 21.52
C GLY A 138 2.78 -18.42 22.00
N THR A 139 2.19 -19.24 21.13
CA THR A 139 1.06 -20.12 21.48
C THR A 139 1.33 -21.58 21.13
N CYS A 140 0.51 -22.48 21.65
CA CYS A 140 0.54 -23.90 21.33
C CYS A 140 -0.23 -24.23 20.05
N ASP A 141 0.21 -25.26 19.33
CA ASP A 141 -0.37 -25.71 18.06
C ASP A 141 -1.46 -26.78 18.20
N GLY A 142 -1.85 -27.13 19.42
CA GLY A 142 -2.77 -28.24 19.70
C GLY A 142 -2.16 -29.65 19.56
N ALA A 143 -0.96 -29.76 19.00
CA ALA A 143 -0.23 -31.01 18.77
C ALA A 143 0.93 -31.22 19.76
N GLY A 144 1.12 -30.30 20.71
CA GLY A 144 2.15 -30.38 21.76
C GLY A 144 3.46 -29.71 21.35
N SER A 145 3.41 -28.81 20.37
CA SER A 145 4.53 -27.93 19.99
C SER A 145 4.09 -26.47 20.03
N CYS A 146 5.07 -25.57 20.03
CA CYS A 146 4.80 -24.15 19.84
C CYS A 146 4.44 -23.86 18.39
N ARG A 147 3.34 -23.14 18.21
CA ARG A 147 2.80 -22.69 16.94
C ARG A 147 3.73 -21.67 16.29
N LEU A 148 3.91 -21.81 14.98
CA LEU A 148 4.55 -20.79 14.14
C LEU A 148 3.52 -19.78 13.66
N TYR A 149 3.96 -18.57 13.31
CA TYR A 149 3.11 -17.61 12.63
C TYR A 149 2.42 -18.25 11.41
N PRO A 150 1.08 -18.16 11.30
CA PRO A 150 0.35 -18.83 10.23
C PRO A 150 0.66 -18.23 8.86
N THR A 151 0.39 -19.01 7.81
CA THR A 151 0.51 -18.55 6.42
C THR A 151 -0.23 -17.24 6.20
N GLY A 152 0.39 -16.27 5.53
CA GLY A 152 -0.19 -14.95 5.26
C GLY A 152 0.06 -13.91 6.35
N SER A 153 0.63 -14.29 7.49
CA SER A 153 1.11 -13.32 8.51
C SER A 153 2.13 -12.36 7.90
N SER A 154 1.95 -11.05 8.10
CA SER A 154 2.89 -10.03 7.61
C SER A 154 4.25 -10.17 8.28
N CYS A 155 5.33 -10.27 7.51
CA CYS A 155 6.69 -10.45 8.06
C CYS A 155 7.72 -9.44 7.53
N GLY A 156 7.26 -8.39 6.85
CA GLY A 156 8.15 -7.41 6.26
C GLY A 156 7.37 -6.30 5.56
N GLU A 157 7.72 -6.05 4.31
CA GLU A 157 7.09 -5.03 3.48
C GLU A 157 5.58 -5.23 3.36
N THR A 158 4.86 -4.12 3.37
CA THR A 158 3.40 -4.10 3.19
C THR A 158 3.05 -3.95 1.72
N ALA A 159 1.91 -4.51 1.32
CA ALA A 159 1.36 -4.29 -0.01
C ALA A 159 1.17 -2.78 -0.27
N GLY A 160 1.52 -2.34 -1.46
CA GLY A 160 1.33 -0.94 -1.84
C GLY A 160 1.64 -0.72 -3.31
N CYS A 161 1.23 0.42 -3.82
CA CYS A 161 1.63 0.90 -5.13
C CYS A 161 1.87 2.40 -5.02
N ASP A 162 3.11 2.79 -5.29
CA ASP A 162 3.50 4.19 -5.35
C ASP A 162 4.43 4.42 -6.54
N SER A 163 4.34 5.61 -7.12
CA SER A 163 5.22 6.04 -8.21
C SER A 163 5.31 5.05 -9.39
N GLY A 164 4.21 4.33 -9.69
CA GLY A 164 4.14 3.35 -10.79
C GLY A 164 4.86 2.02 -10.51
N VAL A 165 5.11 1.73 -9.23
CA VAL A 165 5.69 0.48 -8.77
C VAL A 165 4.78 -0.12 -7.72
N GLN A 166 4.29 -1.33 -7.99
CA GLN A 166 3.53 -2.13 -7.03
C GLN A 166 4.49 -3.03 -6.24
N THR A 167 4.30 -3.05 -4.93
CA THR A 167 4.97 -3.92 -3.97
C THR A 167 3.96 -4.96 -3.49
N SER A 168 4.30 -6.23 -3.66
CA SER A 168 3.55 -7.32 -3.04
C SER A 168 4.00 -7.50 -1.58
N PRO A 169 3.10 -7.83 -0.65
CA PRO A 169 3.42 -7.94 0.76
C PRO A 169 4.35 -9.12 1.05
N ASP A 170 5.20 -8.98 2.06
CA ASP A 170 5.98 -10.07 2.61
C ASP A 170 5.13 -10.87 3.59
N GLN A 171 5.06 -12.19 3.38
CA GLN A 171 4.15 -13.06 4.13
C GLN A 171 4.81 -14.35 4.58
N CYS A 172 4.47 -14.79 5.80
CA CYS A 172 4.89 -16.10 6.29
C CYS A 172 4.29 -17.23 5.46
N ASP A 173 5.07 -18.29 5.23
CA ASP A 173 4.60 -19.53 4.60
C ASP A 173 3.89 -20.47 5.58
N GLY A 174 3.96 -20.22 6.89
CA GLY A 174 3.45 -21.10 7.95
C GLY A 174 4.40 -22.22 8.36
N ALA A 175 5.58 -22.29 7.74
CA ALA A 175 6.64 -23.26 8.00
C ALA A 175 7.93 -22.60 8.55
N GLY A 176 7.87 -21.31 8.91
CA GLY A 176 9.00 -20.58 9.48
C GLY A 176 9.75 -19.69 8.50
N THR A 177 9.24 -19.48 7.28
CA THR A 177 9.90 -18.66 6.27
C THR A 177 9.07 -17.41 5.94
N CYS A 178 9.71 -16.25 5.96
CA CYS A 178 9.15 -15.03 5.38
C CYS A 178 9.36 -15.03 3.86
N LEU A 179 8.27 -15.15 3.10
CA LEU A 179 8.29 -15.07 1.64
C LEU A 179 8.25 -13.61 1.22
N ILE A 180 9.28 -13.20 0.46
CA ILE A 180 9.37 -11.84 -0.06
C ILE A 180 8.46 -11.69 -1.27
N GLY A 181 7.49 -10.77 -1.19
CA GLY A 181 6.51 -10.53 -2.25
C GLY A 181 7.14 -9.88 -3.49
N GLY A 182 8.13 -9.02 -3.26
CA GLY A 182 8.87 -8.32 -4.31
C GLY A 182 8.08 -7.17 -4.93
N THR A 183 8.59 -6.63 -6.04
CA THR A 183 8.02 -5.47 -6.72
C THR A 183 7.82 -5.70 -8.20
N GLU A 184 6.84 -5.01 -8.77
CA GLU A 184 6.54 -4.99 -10.20
C GLU A 184 6.28 -3.55 -10.69
N SER A 185 6.69 -3.26 -11.93
CA SER A 185 6.40 -1.97 -12.55
C SER A 185 5.03 -2.00 -13.22
N CYS A 186 4.25 -0.94 -13.04
CA CYS A 186 2.94 -0.79 -13.68
C CYS A 186 3.02 -0.53 -15.19
N GLY A 187 4.23 -0.38 -15.75
CA GLY A 187 4.44 -0.16 -17.17
C GLY A 187 3.77 1.14 -17.64
N SER A 188 2.79 1.02 -18.52
CA SER A 188 2.02 2.15 -19.07
C SER A 188 0.92 2.68 -18.17
N TYR A 189 0.63 1.98 -17.07
CA TYR A 189 -0.48 2.30 -16.17
C TYR A 189 0.02 2.99 -14.89
N ALA A 190 -0.83 3.81 -14.30
CA ALA A 190 -0.60 4.37 -12.98
C ALA A 190 -0.99 3.36 -11.88
N CYS A 191 -0.60 3.66 -10.64
CA CYS A 191 -1.15 2.99 -9.47
C CYS A 191 -2.63 3.31 -9.33
N ASP A 192 -3.40 2.36 -8.80
CA ASP A 192 -4.80 2.58 -8.48
C ASP A 192 -4.95 3.66 -7.39
N PRO A 193 -6.09 4.35 -7.29
CA PRO A 193 -6.28 5.46 -6.33
C PRO A 193 -6.16 5.06 -4.85
N THR A 194 -6.31 3.78 -4.52
CA THR A 194 -6.10 3.26 -3.16
C THR A 194 -4.62 2.98 -2.86
N GLY A 195 -3.75 3.03 -3.87
CA GLY A 195 -2.31 2.84 -3.75
C GLY A 195 -1.95 1.41 -3.36
N MET A 196 -2.65 0.40 -3.88
CA MET A 196 -2.41 -1.01 -3.55
C MET A 196 -1.88 -1.81 -4.73
N SER A 197 -2.21 -1.41 -5.94
CA SER A 197 -2.00 -2.20 -7.15
C SER A 197 -1.84 -1.33 -8.40
N CYS A 198 -1.22 -1.88 -9.43
CA CYS A 198 -1.19 -1.29 -10.75
C CYS A 198 -2.57 -1.36 -11.40
N LEU A 199 -2.98 -0.28 -12.06
CA LEU A 199 -4.15 -0.33 -12.94
C LEU A 199 -3.86 -1.25 -14.14
N SER A 200 -4.91 -1.86 -14.68
CA SER A 200 -4.86 -2.68 -15.90
C SER A 200 -5.77 -2.17 -17.02
N SER A 201 -6.55 -1.13 -16.71
CA SER A 201 -7.41 -0.40 -17.63
C SER A 201 -7.43 1.07 -17.23
N CYS A 202 -7.77 1.95 -18.15
CA CYS A 202 -7.87 3.37 -17.89
C CYS A 202 -9.24 3.92 -18.27
N THR A 203 -9.57 5.07 -17.72
CA THR A 203 -10.73 5.89 -18.07
C THR A 203 -10.33 7.32 -18.42
N THR A 204 -9.25 7.80 -17.81
CA THR A 204 -8.70 9.14 -18.01
C THR A 204 -7.18 9.08 -18.17
N ILE A 205 -6.58 10.19 -18.57
CA ILE A 205 -5.11 10.31 -18.65
C ILE A 205 -4.41 10.08 -17.30
N ALA A 206 -5.09 10.36 -16.17
CA ALA A 206 -4.55 10.19 -14.83
C ALA A 206 -4.34 8.71 -14.45
N ASP A 207 -5.05 7.80 -15.11
CA ASP A 207 -4.91 6.35 -14.93
C ASP A 207 -3.68 5.78 -15.67
N CYS A 208 -3.02 6.61 -16.48
CA CYS A 208 -1.88 6.24 -17.29
C CYS A 208 -0.58 6.83 -16.74
N ALA A 209 0.51 6.10 -16.92
CA ALA A 209 1.84 6.60 -16.61
C ALA A 209 2.18 7.85 -17.44
N THR A 210 3.15 8.63 -16.98
CA THR A 210 3.60 9.83 -17.71
C THR A 210 4.06 9.47 -19.13
N GLY A 211 3.58 10.22 -20.12
CA GLY A 211 3.86 9.96 -21.54
C GLY A 211 2.91 8.94 -22.20
N PHE A 212 1.87 8.51 -21.48
CA PHE A 212 0.79 7.68 -22.00
C PHE A 212 -0.56 8.43 -21.91
N TYR A 213 -1.55 7.95 -22.65
CA TYR A 213 -2.94 8.43 -22.58
C TYR A 213 -3.91 7.27 -22.69
N CYS A 214 -5.14 7.48 -22.26
CA CYS A 214 -6.18 6.47 -22.34
C CYS A 214 -6.84 6.48 -23.72
N ASN A 215 -6.70 5.39 -24.47
CA ASN A 215 -7.35 5.26 -25.79
C ASN A 215 -8.84 4.88 -25.66
N ALA A 216 -9.55 4.86 -26.79
CA ALA A 216 -10.96 4.48 -26.83
C ALA A 216 -11.24 2.99 -26.51
N GLN A 217 -10.20 2.17 -26.32
CA GLN A 217 -10.28 0.77 -25.90
C GLN A 217 -10.03 0.61 -24.39
N ASN A 218 -9.86 1.70 -23.65
CA ASN A 218 -9.51 1.73 -22.21
C ASN A 218 -8.12 1.17 -21.91
N GLU A 219 -7.18 1.36 -22.85
CA GLU A 219 -5.78 0.96 -22.73
C GLU A 219 -4.88 2.20 -22.66
N CYS A 220 -3.88 2.15 -21.78
CA CYS A 220 -2.85 3.18 -21.72
C CYS A 220 -1.85 2.96 -22.85
N VAL A 221 -1.85 3.84 -23.83
CA VAL A 221 -0.95 3.78 -24.99
C VAL A 221 -0.09 5.04 -25.05
N ALA A 222 1.07 4.93 -25.68
CA ALA A 222 2.03 6.05 -25.73
C ALA A 222 1.42 7.27 -26.44
N GLN A 223 1.68 8.45 -25.89
CA GLN A 223 1.25 9.71 -26.51
C GLN A 223 1.94 9.94 -27.85
N LYS A 224 1.22 10.64 -28.73
CA LYS A 224 1.73 11.12 -30.02
C LYS A 224 2.62 12.32 -29.79
N THR A 225 3.92 12.08 -29.81
CA THR A 225 4.95 13.11 -29.64
C THR A 225 5.20 13.92 -30.91
N GLY A 226 4.81 13.37 -32.07
CA GLY A 226 4.96 14.03 -33.35
C GLY A 226 3.82 15.02 -33.61
N ILE A 227 4.19 16.26 -33.93
CA ILE A 227 3.28 17.18 -34.60
C ILE A 227 2.92 16.57 -35.96
N ASN A 228 1.70 16.78 -36.47
CA ASN A 228 1.13 16.24 -37.73
C ASN A 228 0.59 14.81 -37.69
N GLN A 229 0.73 14.10 -36.57
CA GLN A 229 0.16 12.77 -36.43
C GLN A 229 -1.36 12.86 -36.38
N ALA A 230 -2.07 11.95 -37.06
CA ALA A 230 -3.52 11.91 -36.99
C ALA A 230 -3.98 11.68 -35.55
N CYS A 231 -5.05 12.32 -35.11
CA CYS A 231 -5.60 12.17 -33.76
C CYS A 231 -7.13 12.16 -33.79
N THR A 232 -7.72 11.68 -32.70
CA THR A 232 -9.17 11.62 -32.50
C THR A 232 -9.58 12.71 -31.51
N ALA A 233 -10.38 13.67 -31.99
CA ALA A 233 -10.87 14.73 -31.12
C ALA A 233 -11.63 14.14 -29.91
N GLY A 234 -11.34 14.67 -28.71
CA GLY A 234 -11.97 14.23 -27.47
C GLY A 234 -11.19 13.18 -26.66
N LEU A 235 -10.05 12.67 -27.15
CA LEU A 235 -9.14 11.86 -26.35
C LEU A 235 -8.08 12.73 -25.69
N GLU A 236 -8.22 12.95 -24.38
CA GLU A 236 -7.28 13.74 -23.59
C GLU A 236 -5.89 13.10 -23.57
N GLY A 237 -4.87 13.93 -23.80
CA GLY A 237 -3.48 13.47 -23.80
C GLY A 237 -3.03 12.70 -25.03
N GLU A 238 -3.91 12.42 -26.01
CA GLU A 238 -3.50 11.68 -27.23
C GLU A 238 -2.30 12.33 -27.91
N CYS A 239 -2.33 13.66 -28.05
CA CYS A 239 -1.21 14.45 -28.52
C CYS A 239 -0.40 14.95 -27.32
N ALA A 240 0.91 14.74 -27.33
CA ALA A 240 1.80 15.25 -26.28
C ALA A 240 1.80 16.79 -26.20
N SER A 241 1.42 17.47 -27.30
CA SER A 241 1.19 18.91 -27.32
C SER A 241 -0.08 19.34 -26.57
N GLY A 242 -1.00 18.41 -26.29
CA GLY A 242 -2.33 18.68 -25.74
C GLY A 242 -3.37 19.09 -26.78
N TYR A 243 -2.98 19.27 -28.06
CA TYR A 243 -3.87 19.84 -29.08
C TYR A 243 -4.13 18.86 -30.21
N CYS A 244 -5.35 18.32 -30.26
CA CYS A 244 -5.87 17.59 -31.41
C CYS A 244 -6.85 18.49 -32.18
N VAL A 245 -6.39 19.12 -33.26
CA VAL A 245 -7.19 20.07 -34.04
C VAL A 245 -7.19 19.64 -35.50
N ASP A 246 -8.36 19.73 -36.15
CA ASP A 246 -8.59 19.25 -37.52
C ASP A 246 -8.16 17.79 -37.77
N GLY A 247 -8.20 16.95 -36.72
CA GLY A 247 -7.79 15.55 -36.79
C GLY A 247 -6.27 15.33 -36.80
N TYR A 248 -5.46 16.34 -36.45
CA TYR A 248 -4.01 16.22 -36.33
C TYR A 248 -3.49 16.76 -35.00
N CYS A 249 -2.39 16.20 -34.51
CA CYS A 249 -1.67 16.73 -33.36
C CYS A 249 -0.98 18.03 -33.75
N CYS A 250 -1.42 19.11 -33.10
CA CYS A 250 -1.05 20.48 -33.43
C CYS A 250 -0.03 21.03 -32.46
N ASN A 251 0.81 21.95 -32.92
CA ASN A 251 1.78 22.64 -32.06
C ASN A 251 1.15 23.72 -31.17
N ASP A 252 -0.14 24.03 -31.37
CA ASP A 252 -0.89 25.07 -30.69
C ASP A 252 -2.39 24.72 -30.74
N ALA A 253 -3.20 25.33 -29.87
CA ALA A 253 -4.64 25.07 -29.72
C ALA A 253 -5.47 25.50 -30.95
N CYS A 254 -4.95 26.43 -31.76
CA CYS A 254 -5.69 27.04 -32.87
C CYS A 254 -7.08 27.55 -32.48
N ASP A 255 -7.21 28.11 -31.28
CA ASP A 255 -8.46 28.61 -30.70
C ASP A 255 -8.82 30.04 -31.11
N GLY A 256 -7.90 30.75 -31.79
CA GLY A 256 -8.18 32.06 -32.37
C GLY A 256 -9.07 32.01 -33.62
N GLU A 257 -9.76 33.11 -33.91
CA GLU A 257 -10.57 33.23 -35.12
C GLU A 257 -9.73 32.97 -36.38
N CYS A 258 -10.29 32.23 -37.35
CA CYS A 258 -9.66 31.91 -38.62
C CYS A 258 -8.30 31.21 -38.45
N ARG A 259 -8.18 30.36 -37.43
CA ARG A 259 -7.01 29.51 -37.18
C ARG A 259 -7.36 28.06 -37.47
N ALA A 260 -6.46 27.39 -38.16
CA ALA A 260 -6.60 25.98 -38.47
C ALA A 260 -5.25 25.27 -38.38
N CYS A 261 -5.29 23.95 -38.28
CA CYS A 261 -4.12 23.12 -38.14
C CYS A 261 -3.92 22.19 -39.34
N SER A 262 -5.00 21.85 -40.04
CA SER A 262 -4.94 21.08 -41.28
C SER A 262 -4.53 21.95 -42.47
N THR A 263 -3.76 21.36 -43.37
CA THR A 263 -3.45 21.95 -44.67
C THR A 263 -4.69 22.20 -45.52
N ALA A 264 -5.70 21.34 -45.39
CA ALA A 264 -6.96 21.46 -46.10
C ALA A 264 -7.65 22.80 -45.79
N LYS A 265 -7.69 23.22 -44.52
CA LYS A 265 -8.30 24.49 -44.11
C LYS A 265 -7.40 25.70 -44.31
N LYS A 266 -6.08 25.57 -44.07
CA LYS A 266 -5.11 26.67 -44.26
C LYS A 266 -4.82 26.98 -45.73
N GLY A 267 -5.00 26.00 -46.63
CA GLY A 267 -4.61 26.07 -48.03
C GLY A 267 -3.09 26.04 -48.28
N THR A 268 -2.25 26.11 -47.23
CA THR A 268 -0.78 26.11 -47.29
C THR A 268 -0.15 25.47 -46.06
N GLY A 269 1.15 25.17 -46.13
CA GLY A 269 1.95 24.60 -45.02
C GLY A 269 1.75 23.09 -44.85
N SER A 270 2.04 22.58 -43.65
CA SER A 270 1.91 21.15 -43.26
C SER A 270 0.82 20.97 -42.20
N ASN A 271 0.26 19.75 -42.08
CA ASN A 271 -0.65 19.42 -40.98
C ASN A 271 0.09 19.55 -39.65
N GLY A 272 -0.63 19.82 -38.56
CA GLY A 272 -0.03 19.91 -37.24
C GLY A 272 0.59 21.27 -36.91
N THR A 273 0.83 22.15 -37.89
CA THR A 273 1.27 23.51 -37.62
C THR A 273 0.10 24.46 -37.66
N CYS A 274 -0.21 25.11 -36.55
CA CYS A 274 -1.27 26.10 -36.50
C CYS A 274 -0.97 27.29 -37.42
N GLY A 275 -1.96 27.74 -38.18
CA GLY A 275 -1.82 28.87 -39.09
C GLY A 275 -3.16 29.43 -39.53
N ASN A 276 -3.11 30.47 -40.36
CA ASN A 276 -4.32 31.14 -40.82
C ASN A 276 -5.09 30.26 -41.80
N VAL A 277 -6.41 30.22 -41.63
CA VAL A 277 -7.35 29.68 -42.62
C VAL A 277 -7.13 30.37 -43.97
N ALA A 278 -7.31 29.62 -45.06
CA ALA A 278 -7.15 30.12 -46.41
C ALA A 278 -8.01 31.36 -46.65
N ILE A 279 -7.43 32.38 -47.30
CA ILE A 279 -8.16 33.61 -47.62
C ILE A 279 -9.42 33.30 -48.44
N ASN A 280 -10.50 34.03 -48.15
CA ASN A 280 -11.78 33.87 -48.84
C ASN A 280 -12.45 32.49 -48.61
N THR A 281 -12.11 31.82 -47.50
CA THR A 281 -12.78 30.60 -47.04
C THR A 281 -13.24 30.77 -45.58
N ASP A 282 -14.20 29.97 -45.16
CA ASP A 282 -14.69 29.88 -43.79
C ASP A 282 -15.10 28.42 -43.50
N PRO A 283 -14.12 27.50 -43.35
CA PRO A 283 -14.38 26.09 -43.17
C PRO A 283 -14.98 25.74 -41.80
N ASP A 284 -14.85 26.64 -40.82
CA ASP A 284 -15.33 26.47 -39.45
C ASP A 284 -16.60 27.28 -39.14
N ALA A 285 -17.13 28.00 -40.13
CA ALA A 285 -18.36 28.79 -40.06
C ALA A 285 -18.36 29.82 -38.92
N GLU A 286 -17.21 30.47 -38.71
CA GLU A 286 -16.97 31.42 -37.61
C GLU A 286 -17.20 32.88 -38.04
N CYS A 287 -17.28 33.17 -39.35
CA CYS A 287 -17.26 34.53 -39.87
C CYS A 287 -18.63 35.13 -40.23
N ASN A 288 -19.73 34.55 -39.76
CA ASN A 288 -21.08 35.15 -39.81
C ASN A 288 -21.47 35.72 -41.20
N GLY A 289 -21.21 34.98 -42.28
CA GLY A 289 -21.51 35.39 -43.67
C GLY A 289 -20.34 35.98 -44.43
N PHE A 290 -19.27 36.38 -43.74
CA PHE A 290 -17.98 36.79 -44.30
C PHE A 290 -16.99 35.62 -44.37
N THR A 291 -15.81 35.86 -44.92
CA THR A 291 -14.72 34.86 -45.02
C THR A 291 -13.48 35.31 -44.25
N CYS A 292 -12.58 34.37 -44.00
CA CYS A 292 -11.29 34.63 -43.35
C CYS A 292 -10.33 35.44 -44.21
N SER A 293 -9.54 36.30 -43.57
CA SER A 293 -8.45 37.06 -44.17
C SER A 293 -7.34 37.36 -43.15
N GLY A 294 -6.21 36.66 -43.27
CA GLY A 294 -5.03 36.96 -42.45
C GLY A 294 -5.18 36.60 -40.96
N GLY A 295 -5.97 35.56 -40.64
CA GLY A 295 -6.17 35.10 -39.25
C GLY A 295 -7.24 35.89 -38.50
N ALA A 296 -8.19 36.50 -39.21
CA ALA A 296 -9.37 37.13 -38.66
C ALA A 296 -10.53 37.06 -39.66
N CYS A 297 -11.76 37.15 -39.15
CA CYS A 297 -12.94 37.30 -39.98
C CYS A 297 -12.99 38.70 -40.60
N ARG A 298 -13.38 38.77 -41.88
CA ARG A 298 -13.72 40.05 -42.47
C ARG A 298 -14.98 40.59 -41.83
N THR A 299 -15.04 41.91 -41.72
CA THR A 299 -16.23 42.65 -41.27
C THR A 299 -16.86 43.49 -42.39
N THR A 300 -16.17 43.59 -43.52
CA THR A 300 -16.62 44.28 -44.73
C THR A 300 -16.22 43.49 -45.97
N CYS A 301 -16.95 43.71 -47.07
CA CYS A 301 -16.66 43.08 -48.36
C CYS A 301 -16.44 44.13 -49.46
N SER A 302 -15.55 43.86 -50.41
CA SER A 302 -15.38 44.62 -51.66
C SER A 302 -15.79 43.82 -52.90
N GLY A 303 -16.14 42.54 -52.73
CA GLY A 303 -16.65 41.66 -53.77
C GLY A 303 -17.21 40.38 -53.17
N SER A 304 -18.10 39.69 -53.89
CA SER A 304 -18.83 38.53 -53.36
C SER A 304 -17.94 37.33 -53.01
N THR A 305 -16.69 37.27 -53.49
CA THR A 305 -15.72 36.24 -53.06
C THR A 305 -15.29 36.40 -51.60
N GLN A 306 -15.56 37.54 -50.97
CA GLN A 306 -15.27 37.79 -49.56
C GLN A 306 -16.43 37.40 -48.64
N CYS A 307 -17.53 36.90 -49.22
CA CYS A 307 -18.68 36.38 -48.53
C CYS A 307 -18.72 34.84 -48.65
N VAL A 308 -19.32 34.17 -47.67
CA VAL A 308 -19.53 32.71 -47.74
C VAL A 308 -20.51 32.34 -48.86
N VAL A 309 -20.60 31.04 -49.16
CA VAL A 309 -21.56 30.53 -50.14
C VAL A 309 -22.98 30.98 -49.78
N ASN A 310 -23.76 31.40 -50.79
CA ASN A 310 -25.11 31.97 -50.67
C ASN A 310 -25.21 33.41 -50.13
N TYR A 311 -24.09 34.13 -50.02
CA TYR A 311 -24.09 35.57 -49.73
C TYR A 311 -23.52 36.36 -50.92
N THR A 312 -24.03 37.58 -51.12
CA THR A 312 -23.49 38.55 -52.08
C THR A 312 -23.05 39.82 -51.38
N CYS A 313 -22.01 40.46 -51.91
CA CYS A 313 -21.52 41.71 -51.36
C CYS A 313 -22.37 42.88 -51.85
N THR A 314 -23.14 43.50 -50.95
CA THR A 314 -23.96 44.68 -51.23
C THR A 314 -23.61 45.79 -50.24
N SER A 315 -23.15 46.94 -50.75
CA SER A 315 -22.80 48.11 -49.93
C SER A 315 -21.84 47.78 -48.77
N ASN A 316 -20.79 47.02 -49.06
CA ASN A 316 -19.78 46.53 -48.11
C ASN A 316 -20.25 45.51 -47.06
N ALA A 317 -21.48 45.01 -47.16
CA ALA A 317 -22.01 43.96 -46.30
C ALA A 317 -22.28 42.67 -47.11
N CYS A 318 -22.00 41.52 -46.52
CA CYS A 318 -22.43 40.24 -47.07
C CYS A 318 -23.90 40.03 -46.72
N VAL A 319 -24.78 40.00 -47.73
CA VAL A 319 -26.21 39.77 -47.58
C VAL A 319 -26.60 38.40 -48.16
N PRO A 320 -27.48 37.62 -47.52
CA PRO A 320 -27.98 36.37 -48.09
C PRO A 320 -28.65 36.61 -49.45
N ASN A 321 -28.44 35.68 -50.38
CA ASN A 321 -29.08 35.66 -51.70
C ASN A 321 -30.55 35.24 -51.62
#